data_AF-A0A4W3HYD5-F1
#
_entry.id   AF-A0A4W3HYD5-F1
#
_cell.length_a   1.000
_cell.length_b   1.000
_cell.length_c   1.000
_cell.angle_alpha   90.00
_cell.angle_beta   90.00
_cell.angle_gamma   90.00
#
_symmetry.space_group_name_H-M   'P 1'
#
loop_
_entity.id
_entity.type
_entity.pdbx_description
1 polymer ?
#
loop_
_entity_poly.entity_id
_entity_poly.type
_entity_poly.pdbx_seq_one_letter_code
_entity_poly.pdbx_strand_id
1 'polypeptide(L)'
;NVGFDVCIFLSSRYTWEAIDSEKGIHYKINLCQSIDCGVPSAICAYDVSKKTNQSVGDFALNSSAGNHIEFNTTKKCSDQSTQPVQSSINFLCGKTLGTPEFITVSECVHYFEWKTFGACKKSTFKPQKEVPCYVFDEDWKKRDLNPLIKTSGGYLVSSPDDDDLYINICRDIGGSSGNTSSCIAGSSACLLKGSVAYDVGQPAEGLKLVGKDRLVLHYTKPHAETKNPVFCGIHQPAVTITLICPSGRRQGAEPQLITSTNCRYEIEWITEYACPKDYLESHSCILNNTQHNIDIDLTPLKLTDGSPPYVTRSSDGTDEYYYYLNVCGEVKAGNCNDQRGFVSSCQVKHDGTLSKVAGRFQNQTLRYSDGDLTLTYTDGNS
;
A
#
# COMPACT_ATOMS: atom_id res chain seq x y z
N ASN A 1 -13.88 -22.37 -9.91
CA ASN A 1 -14.53 -21.04 -9.87
C ASN A 1 -14.57 -20.54 -8.44
N VAL A 2 -13.46 -19.98 -7.96
CA VAL A 2 -13.44 -19.27 -6.67
C VAL A 2 -13.94 -17.88 -6.99
N GLY A 3 -15.21 -17.62 -6.66
CA GLY A 3 -15.82 -16.31 -6.78
C GLY A 3 -14.98 -15.32 -5.99
N PHE A 4 -14.52 -14.29 -6.67
CA PHE A 4 -13.79 -13.17 -6.09
C PHE A 4 -14.79 -12.37 -5.24
N ASP A 5 -15.05 -12.79 -4.00
CA ASP A 5 -15.96 -12.07 -3.12
C ASP A 5 -15.21 -10.88 -2.51
N VAL A 6 -15.05 -9.84 -3.35
CA VAL A 6 -14.37 -8.57 -3.05
C VAL A 6 -14.86 -7.96 -1.74
N CYS A 7 -16.12 -8.20 -1.38
CA CYS A 7 -16.71 -7.68 -0.15
C CYS A 7 -16.28 -8.39 1.13
N ILE A 8 -15.89 -9.66 1.05
CA ILE A 8 -15.27 -10.35 2.18
C ILE A 8 -13.87 -9.80 2.45
N PHE A 9 -13.13 -9.42 1.39
CA PHE A 9 -11.71 -9.06 1.51
C PHE A 9 -11.46 -7.58 1.80
N LEU A 10 -12.22 -6.67 1.18
CA LEU A 10 -11.98 -5.22 1.32
C LEU A 10 -12.67 -4.59 2.53
N SER A 11 -13.31 -5.41 3.37
CA SER A 11 -14.13 -5.02 4.53
C SER A 11 -15.24 -4.04 4.12
N SER A 12 -16.49 -4.50 4.14
CA SER A 12 -17.70 -3.73 3.81
C SER A 12 -17.90 -2.42 4.60
N ARG A 13 -17.01 -2.09 5.54
CA ARG A 13 -17.03 -0.91 6.40
C ARG A 13 -16.31 0.32 5.83
N TYR A 14 -15.46 0.17 4.82
CA TYR A 14 -14.64 1.30 4.35
C TYR A 14 -15.12 1.86 3.01
N THR A 15 -15.15 3.19 2.94
CA THR A 15 -15.24 3.92 1.67
C THR A 15 -13.82 4.35 1.30
N TRP A 16 -13.42 4.01 0.09
CA TRP A 16 -12.10 4.24 -0.45
C TRP A 16 -12.09 5.48 -1.31
N GLU A 17 -10.92 6.08 -1.46
CA GLU A 17 -10.71 7.30 -2.21
C GLU A 17 -9.60 7.15 -3.24
N ALA A 18 -9.77 7.77 -4.41
CA ALA A 18 -8.77 7.89 -5.47
C ALA A 18 -8.82 9.30 -6.09
N ILE A 19 -7.79 9.70 -6.84
CA ILE A 19 -7.74 11.04 -7.45
C ILE A 19 -7.17 11.01 -8.88
N ASP A 20 -7.81 11.76 -9.77
CA ASP A 20 -7.21 12.28 -10.99
C ASP A 20 -6.63 13.66 -10.67
N SER A 21 -5.32 13.72 -10.40
CA SER A 21 -4.64 14.95 -9.98
C SER A 21 -4.51 15.96 -11.12
N GLU A 22 -4.51 15.53 -12.38
CA GLU A 22 -4.43 16.41 -13.55
C GLU A 22 -5.72 17.19 -13.74
N LYS A 23 -6.87 16.54 -13.54
CA LYS A 23 -8.20 17.15 -13.72
C LYS A 23 -8.83 17.60 -12.41
N GLY A 24 -8.23 17.29 -11.26
CA GLY A 24 -8.80 17.60 -9.95
C GLY A 24 -10.13 16.89 -9.68
N ILE A 25 -10.24 15.61 -10.11
CA ILE A 25 -11.42 14.79 -9.86
C ILE A 25 -11.11 13.81 -8.73
N HIS A 26 -11.85 13.93 -7.62
CA HIS A 26 -11.79 13.01 -6.50
C HIS A 26 -12.84 11.91 -6.65
N TYR A 27 -12.49 10.67 -6.36
CA TYR A 27 -13.39 9.55 -6.45
C TYR A 27 -13.61 8.95 -5.07
N LYS A 28 -14.87 8.71 -4.71
CA LYS A 28 -15.25 7.86 -3.58
C LYS A 28 -15.75 6.52 -4.10
N ILE A 29 -15.19 5.43 -3.61
CA ILE A 29 -15.40 4.06 -4.08
C ILE A 29 -15.82 3.20 -2.89
N ASN A 30 -16.99 2.57 -2.97
CA ASN A 30 -17.42 1.57 -2.02
C ASN A 30 -18.08 0.41 -2.77
N LEU A 31 -17.43 -0.74 -2.70
CA LEU A 31 -17.83 -1.92 -3.48
C LEU A 31 -18.92 -2.73 -2.80
N CYS A 32 -19.27 -2.40 -1.55
CA CYS A 32 -20.14 -3.24 -0.71
C CYS A 32 -21.31 -2.49 -0.08
N GLN A 33 -21.28 -1.16 -0.11
CA GLN A 33 -22.36 -0.29 0.32
C GLN A 33 -22.53 0.84 -0.69
N SER A 34 -23.77 1.27 -0.89
CA SER A 34 -24.06 2.43 -1.71
C SER A 34 -23.61 3.72 -1.03
N ILE A 35 -22.92 4.57 -1.76
CA ILE A 35 -22.60 5.95 -1.39
C ILE A 35 -23.66 6.86 -2.01
N ASP A 36 -24.04 7.92 -1.29
CA ASP A 36 -24.86 8.98 -1.86
C ASP A 36 -24.03 9.89 -2.77
N CYS A 37 -24.38 9.90 -4.06
CA CYS A 37 -23.81 10.77 -5.09
C CYS A 37 -24.91 11.53 -5.84
N GLY A 38 -26.05 11.78 -5.17
CA GLY A 38 -27.32 12.16 -5.81
C GLY A 38 -28.13 10.96 -6.31
N VAL A 39 -27.47 9.81 -6.53
CA VAL A 39 -28.06 8.48 -6.71
C VAL A 39 -27.23 7.43 -5.93
N PRO A 40 -27.81 6.28 -5.55
CA PRO A 40 -27.07 5.20 -4.90
C PRO A 40 -25.95 4.65 -5.80
N SER A 41 -24.70 5.02 -5.49
CA SER A 41 -23.54 4.78 -6.34
C SER A 41 -22.51 3.89 -5.64
N ALA A 42 -21.82 3.04 -6.40
CA ALA A 42 -20.60 2.40 -5.93
C ALA A 42 -19.41 3.36 -6.08
N ILE A 43 -19.42 4.18 -7.13
CA ILE A 43 -18.32 5.10 -7.45
C ILE A 43 -18.90 6.48 -7.75
N CYS A 44 -18.51 7.45 -6.91
CA CYS A 44 -18.90 8.84 -7.01
C CYS A 44 -17.69 9.70 -7.38
N ALA A 45 -17.77 10.44 -8.47
CA ALA A 45 -16.77 11.41 -8.88
C ALA A 45 -17.16 12.81 -8.41
N TYR A 46 -16.26 13.50 -7.73
CA TYR A 46 -16.38 14.88 -7.28
C TYR A 46 -15.38 15.76 -8.04
N ASP A 47 -15.89 16.69 -8.83
CA ASP A 47 -15.09 17.71 -9.51
C ASP A 47 -14.81 18.85 -8.53
N VAL A 48 -13.56 19.00 -8.09
CA VAL A 48 -13.16 19.99 -7.07
C VAL A 48 -13.36 21.42 -7.59
N SER A 49 -13.15 21.65 -8.89
CA SER A 49 -13.26 22.97 -9.51
C SER A 49 -14.72 23.40 -9.64
N LYS A 50 -15.59 22.48 -10.06
CA LYS A 50 -17.03 22.74 -10.26
C LYS A 50 -17.85 22.55 -8.98
N LYS A 51 -17.29 21.90 -7.96
CA LYS A 51 -17.96 21.49 -6.73
C LYS A 51 -19.21 20.65 -6.99
N THR A 52 -19.11 19.72 -7.94
CA THR A 52 -20.23 18.86 -8.37
C THR A 52 -19.90 17.39 -8.20
N ASN A 53 -20.88 16.64 -7.69
CA ASN A 53 -20.84 15.18 -7.64
C ASN A 53 -21.51 14.58 -8.89
N GLN A 54 -20.97 13.47 -9.38
CA GLN A 54 -21.54 12.67 -10.45
C GLN A 54 -21.31 11.18 -10.18
N SER A 55 -22.37 10.38 -10.23
CA SER A 55 -22.21 8.92 -10.29
C SER A 55 -21.48 8.53 -11.56
N VAL A 56 -20.41 7.77 -11.41
CA VAL A 56 -19.66 7.15 -12.51
C VAL A 56 -19.70 5.62 -12.42
N GLY A 57 -20.49 5.08 -11.49
CA GLY A 57 -20.76 3.66 -11.34
C GLY A 57 -21.91 3.43 -10.34
N ASP A 58 -23.07 3.02 -10.83
CA ASP A 58 -24.25 2.79 -10.00
C ASP A 58 -24.10 1.47 -9.22
N PHE A 59 -24.47 1.47 -7.94
CA PHE A 59 -24.21 0.32 -7.05
C PHE A 59 -24.91 -0.97 -7.52
N ALA A 60 -26.11 -0.83 -8.07
CA ALA A 60 -26.94 -1.95 -8.53
C ALA A 60 -26.53 -2.51 -9.91
N LEU A 61 -25.72 -1.78 -10.68
CA LEU A 61 -25.39 -2.12 -12.07
C LEU A 61 -23.95 -2.61 -12.20
N ASN A 62 -23.58 -3.62 -11.41
CA ASN A 62 -22.24 -4.19 -11.41
C ASN A 62 -22.16 -5.52 -12.18
N SER A 63 -20.98 -5.80 -12.71
CA SER A 63 -20.60 -7.10 -13.26
C SER A 63 -19.18 -7.45 -12.81
N SER A 64 -18.91 -8.73 -12.55
CA SER A 64 -17.60 -9.20 -12.10
C SER A 64 -17.12 -10.36 -12.97
N ALA A 65 -15.88 -10.29 -13.45
CA ALA A 65 -15.24 -11.35 -14.23
C ALA A 65 -13.79 -11.54 -13.78
N GLY A 66 -13.50 -12.67 -13.13
CA GLY A 66 -12.15 -12.94 -12.61
C GLY A 66 -11.72 -11.90 -11.57
N ASN A 67 -10.62 -11.19 -11.85
CA ASN A 67 -10.07 -10.13 -11.00
C ASN A 67 -10.50 -8.73 -11.47
N HIS A 68 -11.65 -8.62 -12.13
CA HIS A 68 -12.12 -7.38 -12.73
C HIS A 68 -13.57 -7.13 -12.35
N ILE A 69 -13.89 -5.89 -12.00
CA ILE A 69 -15.26 -5.45 -11.70
C ILE A 69 -15.57 -4.20 -12.51
N GLU A 70 -16.74 -4.20 -13.13
CA GLU A 70 -17.29 -3.05 -13.84
C GLU A 70 -18.55 -2.56 -13.15
N PHE A 71 -18.71 -1.24 -13.12
CA PHE A 71 -19.93 -0.56 -12.69
C PHE A 71 -20.44 0.29 -13.84
N ASN A 72 -21.68 0.06 -14.22
CA ASN A 72 -22.37 0.85 -15.24
C ASN A 72 -23.18 1.97 -14.61
N THR A 73 -23.55 2.97 -15.42
CA THR A 73 -24.56 3.96 -15.04
C THR A 73 -25.66 4.02 -16.10
N THR A 74 -26.74 4.71 -15.79
CA THR A 74 -27.80 5.04 -16.76
C THR A 74 -27.56 6.37 -17.49
N LYS A 75 -26.59 7.17 -17.04
CA LYS A 75 -26.32 8.51 -17.57
C LYS A 75 -25.32 8.44 -18.71
N LYS A 76 -25.66 9.07 -19.84
CA LYS A 76 -24.74 9.24 -20.97
C LYS A 76 -23.60 10.16 -20.59
N CYS A 77 -22.41 9.89 -21.11
CA CYS A 77 -21.22 10.70 -20.82
C CYS A 77 -21.19 12.05 -21.53
N SER A 78 -21.87 12.16 -22.67
CA SER A 78 -22.02 13.40 -23.44
C SER A 78 -23.32 13.32 -24.23
N ASP A 79 -23.91 14.47 -24.55
CA ASP A 79 -25.14 14.56 -25.34
C ASP A 79 -24.99 13.92 -26.73
N GLN A 80 -23.77 13.85 -27.24
CA GLN A 80 -23.44 13.23 -28.54
C GLN A 80 -23.11 11.73 -28.44
N SER A 81 -22.94 11.19 -27.23
CA SER A 81 -22.58 9.78 -27.02
C SER A 81 -23.82 8.94 -26.71
N THR A 82 -23.86 7.73 -27.26
CA THR A 82 -24.84 6.71 -26.85
C THR A 82 -24.33 5.85 -25.69
N GLN A 83 -23.05 5.97 -25.34
CA GLN A 83 -22.44 5.17 -24.28
C GLN A 83 -22.73 5.80 -22.90
N PRO A 84 -23.16 4.98 -21.92
CA PRO A 84 -23.25 5.42 -20.54
C PRO A 84 -21.85 5.65 -19.96
N VAL A 85 -21.79 6.45 -18.90
CA VAL A 85 -20.58 6.54 -18.07
C VAL A 85 -20.40 5.20 -17.36
N GLN A 86 -19.17 4.72 -17.30
CA GLN A 86 -18.83 3.46 -16.65
C GLN A 86 -17.56 3.61 -15.81
N SER A 87 -17.36 2.67 -14.90
CA SER A 87 -16.11 2.53 -14.16
C SER A 87 -15.65 1.08 -14.19
N SER A 88 -14.34 0.89 -14.29
CA SER A 88 -13.68 -0.39 -14.41
C SER A 88 -12.56 -0.47 -13.37
N ILE A 89 -12.59 -1.47 -12.49
CA ILE A 89 -11.56 -1.72 -11.49
C ILE A 89 -10.88 -3.05 -11.79
N ASN A 90 -9.58 -2.97 -12.12
CA ASN A 90 -8.73 -4.14 -12.29
C ASN A 90 -7.98 -4.45 -10.99
N PHE A 91 -8.11 -5.67 -10.48
CA PHE A 91 -7.46 -6.12 -9.24
C PHE A 91 -6.19 -6.91 -9.53
N LEU A 92 -5.09 -6.48 -8.91
CA LEU A 92 -3.79 -7.14 -9.03
C LEU A 92 -3.34 -7.66 -7.67
N CYS A 93 -2.65 -8.80 -7.65
CA CYS A 93 -2.13 -9.38 -6.41
C CYS A 93 -1.12 -8.42 -5.77
N GLY A 94 -1.41 -8.00 -4.55
CA GLY A 94 -0.57 -7.16 -3.70
C GLY A 94 -0.22 -7.83 -2.38
N LYS A 95 0.71 -7.23 -1.63
CA LYS A 95 1.13 -7.73 -0.31
C LYS A 95 0.32 -7.13 0.84
N THR A 96 -0.30 -5.97 0.62
CA THR A 96 -1.11 -5.22 1.57
C THR A 96 -2.54 -5.11 1.06
N LEU A 97 -3.43 -4.51 1.84
CA LEU A 97 -4.79 -4.17 1.42
C LEU A 97 -4.77 -3.15 0.27
N GLY A 98 -3.72 -2.33 0.23
CA GLY A 98 -3.45 -1.38 -0.83
C GLY A 98 -4.47 -0.27 -0.89
N THR A 99 -4.54 0.39 -2.04
CA THR A 99 -5.48 1.48 -2.32
C THR A 99 -5.87 1.42 -3.80
N PRO A 100 -7.07 1.88 -4.18
CA PRO A 100 -7.40 2.08 -5.59
C PRO A 100 -6.61 3.26 -6.14
N GLU A 101 -5.92 3.06 -7.25
CA GLU A 101 -5.22 4.11 -8.00
C GLU A 101 -5.98 4.39 -9.29
N PHE A 102 -6.21 5.67 -9.58
CA PHE A 102 -6.79 6.10 -10.85
C PHE A 102 -5.74 5.97 -11.95
N ILE A 103 -6.15 5.44 -13.10
CA ILE A 103 -5.27 5.23 -14.25
C ILE A 103 -5.56 6.24 -15.35
N THR A 104 -6.81 6.26 -15.85
CA THR A 104 -7.22 7.16 -16.93
C THR A 104 -8.74 7.17 -17.11
N VAL A 105 -9.22 8.10 -17.92
CA VAL A 105 -10.57 8.05 -18.50
C VAL A 105 -10.43 7.92 -20.02
N SER A 106 -11.02 6.86 -20.58
CA SER A 106 -11.07 6.65 -22.04
C SER A 106 -12.46 6.15 -22.42
N GLU A 107 -12.99 6.64 -23.55
CA GLU A 107 -14.29 6.21 -24.09
C GLU A 107 -15.41 6.17 -23.03
N CYS A 108 -15.47 7.18 -22.16
CA CYS A 108 -16.47 7.31 -21.08
C CYS A 108 -16.35 6.29 -19.93
N VAL A 109 -15.24 5.55 -19.87
CA VAL A 109 -14.92 4.60 -18.81
C VAL A 109 -13.82 5.16 -17.92
N HIS A 110 -14.05 5.17 -16.62
CA HIS A 110 -13.06 5.51 -15.59
C HIS A 110 -12.31 4.24 -15.18
N TYR A 111 -11.01 4.19 -15.44
CA TYR A 111 -10.18 3.03 -15.14
C TYR A 111 -9.42 3.21 -13.83
N PHE A 112 -9.51 2.20 -12.97
CA PHE A 112 -8.79 2.09 -11.72
C PHE A 112 -8.01 0.77 -11.66
N GLU A 113 -6.87 0.81 -10.98
CA GLU A 113 -6.10 -0.37 -10.63
C GLU A 113 -6.02 -0.50 -9.12
N TRP A 114 -6.20 -1.71 -8.60
CA TRP A 114 -6.12 -1.96 -7.16
C TRP A 114 -5.22 -3.17 -6.87
N LYS A 115 -4.01 -2.88 -6.42
CA LYS A 115 -3.05 -3.89 -5.94
C LYS A 115 -3.40 -4.26 -4.49
N THR A 116 -3.93 -5.46 -4.27
CA THR A 116 -4.40 -5.92 -2.95
C THR A 116 -4.14 -7.40 -2.73
N PHE A 117 -3.88 -7.82 -1.48
CA PHE A 117 -3.74 -9.24 -1.14
C PHE A 117 -5.03 -10.03 -1.43
N GLY A 118 -6.19 -9.36 -1.50
CA GLY A 118 -7.46 -9.99 -1.89
C GLY A 118 -7.41 -10.61 -3.29
N ALA A 119 -6.59 -10.06 -4.20
CA ALA A 119 -6.39 -10.53 -5.57
C ALA A 119 -5.41 -11.70 -5.72
N CYS A 120 -4.77 -12.11 -4.63
CA CYS A 120 -3.78 -13.17 -4.63
C CYS A 120 -4.45 -14.55 -4.50
N LYS A 121 -4.03 -15.51 -5.33
CA LYS A 121 -4.49 -16.91 -5.24
C LYS A 121 -4.06 -17.59 -3.95
N LYS A 122 -2.92 -17.20 -3.39
CA LYS A 122 -2.38 -17.72 -2.13
C LYS A 122 -2.60 -16.68 -1.02
N SER A 123 -2.98 -17.15 0.15
CA SER A 123 -3.21 -16.33 1.34
C SER A 123 -1.93 -16.04 2.14
N THR A 124 -0.74 -16.21 1.56
CA THR A 124 0.55 -16.07 2.25
C THR A 124 0.72 -14.70 2.91
N PHE A 125 0.13 -13.65 2.32
CA PHE A 125 0.23 -12.27 2.81
C PHE A 125 -1.04 -11.80 3.52
N LYS A 126 -2.04 -12.68 3.71
CA LYS A 126 -3.35 -12.29 4.26
C LYS A 126 -3.24 -12.05 5.78
N PRO A 127 -3.53 -10.83 6.27
CA PRO A 127 -3.59 -10.53 7.70
C PRO A 127 -4.83 -11.15 8.36
N GLN A 128 -4.83 -11.20 9.69
CA GLN A 128 -6.08 -11.36 10.44
C GLN A 128 -6.96 -10.12 10.27
N LYS A 129 -6.36 -8.92 10.33
CA LYS A 129 -7.06 -7.66 10.10
C LYS A 129 -6.11 -6.60 9.57
N GLU A 130 -6.56 -5.88 8.54
CA GLU A 130 -5.90 -4.71 7.98
C GLU A 130 -6.94 -3.60 7.74
N VAL A 131 -6.52 -2.35 7.92
CA VAL A 131 -7.35 -1.15 7.76
C VAL A 131 -6.76 -0.25 6.67
N PRO A 132 -7.54 0.67 6.07
CA PRO A 132 -7.01 1.63 5.12
C PRO A 132 -5.83 2.41 5.69
N CYS A 133 -4.73 2.43 4.96
CA CYS A 133 -3.43 2.94 5.43
C CYS A 133 -2.97 4.20 4.69
N TYR A 134 -3.92 5.04 4.30
CA TYR A 134 -3.67 6.27 3.56
C TYR A 134 -4.77 7.28 3.84
N VAL A 135 -4.47 8.54 3.55
CA VAL A 135 -5.41 9.67 3.59
C VAL A 135 -5.08 10.66 2.47
N PHE A 136 -6.05 11.49 2.10
CA PHE A 136 -5.80 12.70 1.34
C PHE A 136 -5.81 13.90 2.29
N ASP A 137 -4.88 14.83 2.11
CA ASP A 137 -4.88 16.09 2.87
C ASP A 137 -5.77 17.17 2.21
N GLU A 138 -5.79 18.36 2.80
CA GLU A 138 -6.63 19.49 2.34
C GLU A 138 -6.30 19.94 0.91
N ASP A 139 -5.06 19.70 0.45
CA ASP A 139 -4.59 20.00 -0.90
C ASP A 139 -4.75 18.80 -1.86
N TRP A 140 -5.51 17.78 -1.42
CA TRP A 140 -5.74 16.52 -2.13
C TRP A 140 -4.46 15.74 -2.44
N LYS A 141 -3.41 15.94 -1.62
CA LYS A 141 -2.19 15.15 -1.73
C LYS A 141 -2.34 13.86 -0.94
N LYS A 142 -2.00 12.75 -1.59
CA LYS A 142 -2.07 11.42 -0.98
C LYS A 142 -0.93 11.24 0.00
N ARG A 143 -1.23 10.83 1.23
CA ARG A 143 -0.25 10.36 2.22
C ARG A 143 -0.47 8.88 2.43
N ASP A 144 0.51 8.07 2.07
CA ASP A 144 0.36 6.62 1.94
C ASP A 144 1.40 5.89 2.78
N LEU A 145 0.94 5.23 3.85
CA LEU A 145 1.78 4.47 4.77
C LEU A 145 1.86 2.98 4.39
N ASN A 146 1.27 2.54 3.28
CA ASN A 146 1.42 1.16 2.79
C ASN A 146 2.88 0.67 2.74
N PRO A 147 3.88 1.49 2.35
CA PRO A 147 5.28 1.07 2.36
C PRO A 147 5.85 0.70 3.73
N LEU A 148 5.28 1.24 4.82
CA LEU A 148 5.67 0.91 6.20
C LEU A 148 4.98 -0.35 6.74
N ILE A 149 4.11 -0.98 5.95
CA ILE A 149 3.43 -2.20 6.39
C ILE A 149 4.40 -3.38 6.30
N LYS A 150 4.71 -4.01 7.43
CA LYS A 150 5.48 -5.27 7.45
C LYS A 150 4.56 -6.47 7.25
N THR A 151 4.88 -7.32 6.28
CA THR A 151 4.19 -8.61 6.07
C THR A 151 4.70 -9.73 6.99
N SER A 152 5.85 -9.55 7.63
CA SER A 152 6.41 -10.44 8.65
C SER A 152 7.17 -9.61 9.68
N GLY A 153 7.00 -9.97 10.96
CA GLY A 153 7.60 -9.25 12.07
C GLY A 153 6.95 -7.88 12.32
N GLY A 154 7.60 -7.09 13.16
CA GLY A 154 7.16 -5.76 13.58
C GLY A 154 8.35 -4.80 13.73
N TYR A 155 8.06 -3.54 14.03
CA TYR A 155 9.03 -2.52 14.40
C TYR A 155 9.18 -2.54 15.92
N LEU A 156 10.42 -2.64 16.40
CA LEU A 156 10.71 -2.41 17.81
C LEU A 156 10.55 -0.90 18.08
N VAL A 157 9.78 -0.57 19.11
CA VAL A 157 9.63 0.79 19.59
C VAL A 157 10.75 1.06 20.58
N SER A 158 11.51 2.11 20.32
CA SER A 158 12.56 2.58 21.23
C SER A 158 11.90 3.08 22.51
N SER A 159 12.28 2.48 23.64
CA SER A 159 11.73 2.74 24.96
C SER A 159 12.87 2.80 25.98
N PRO A 160 12.78 3.66 26.99
CA PRO A 160 13.70 3.61 28.13
C PRO A 160 13.39 2.46 29.10
N ASP A 161 12.23 1.80 28.95
CA ASP A 161 11.81 0.67 29.79
C ASP A 161 12.48 -0.64 29.32
N ASP A 162 12.65 -1.61 30.24
CA ASP A 162 13.20 -2.95 29.93
C ASP A 162 12.24 -3.85 29.12
N ASP A 163 11.00 -3.40 28.89
CA ASP A 163 9.99 -4.15 28.16
C ASP A 163 10.04 -3.82 26.65
N ASP A 164 10.15 -4.85 25.80
CA ASP A 164 10.14 -4.66 24.34
C ASP A 164 8.71 -4.48 23.83
N LEU A 165 8.43 -3.34 23.21
CA LEU A 165 7.17 -3.09 22.51
C LEU A 165 7.37 -3.20 21.00
N TYR A 166 6.70 -4.14 20.36
CA TYR A 166 6.66 -4.28 18.91
C TYR A 166 5.36 -3.75 18.35
N ILE A 167 5.43 -3.01 17.24
CA ILE A 167 4.25 -2.53 16.51
C ILE A 167 4.29 -2.93 15.03
N ASN A 168 3.12 -2.97 14.39
CA ASN A 168 3.00 -2.94 12.94
C ASN A 168 2.05 -1.81 12.51
N ILE A 169 2.13 -1.41 11.25
CA ILE A 169 1.36 -0.30 10.68
C ILE A 169 0.14 -0.85 9.96
N CYS A 170 -1.05 -0.35 10.31
CA CYS A 170 -2.37 -0.62 9.73
C CYS A 170 -2.85 -2.10 9.71
N ARG A 171 -2.06 -3.06 10.17
CA ARG A 171 -2.42 -4.49 10.24
C ARG A 171 -1.79 -5.19 11.43
N ASP A 172 -2.19 -6.43 11.68
CA ASP A 172 -1.54 -7.29 12.67
C ASP A 172 -0.07 -7.60 12.31
N ILE A 173 0.75 -7.87 13.33
CA ILE A 173 2.15 -8.29 13.19
C ILE A 173 2.18 -9.60 12.39
N GLY A 174 2.79 -9.56 11.21
CA GLY A 174 2.79 -10.70 10.28
C GLY A 174 3.67 -11.86 10.77
N GLY A 175 3.42 -13.06 10.24
CA GLY A 175 4.00 -14.35 10.65
C GLY A 175 5.32 -14.27 11.42
N SER A 176 5.19 -14.30 12.75
CA SER A 176 6.10 -14.72 13.82
C SER A 176 7.51 -15.13 13.41
N SER A 177 8.34 -14.17 12.97
CA SER A 177 9.78 -14.37 12.75
C SER A 177 10.59 -13.70 13.87
N GLY A 178 11.65 -14.39 14.32
CA GLY A 178 12.52 -13.89 15.40
C GLY A 178 11.77 -13.60 16.71
N ASN A 179 12.01 -12.42 17.28
CA ASN A 179 11.49 -12.00 18.59
C ASN A 179 9.97 -11.76 18.61
N THR A 180 9.34 -11.57 17.45
CA THR A 180 7.87 -11.42 17.36
C THR A 180 7.13 -12.76 17.35
N SER A 181 7.85 -13.87 17.46
CA SER A 181 7.25 -15.20 17.36
C SER A 181 6.30 -15.55 18.49
N SER A 182 6.50 -14.96 19.67
CA SER A 182 5.64 -15.11 20.85
C SER A 182 4.39 -14.22 20.81
N CYS A 183 4.29 -13.29 19.87
CA CYS A 183 3.16 -12.36 19.80
C CYS A 183 1.84 -13.05 19.47
N ILE A 184 0.78 -12.62 20.15
CA ILE A 184 -0.57 -13.17 19.96
C ILE A 184 -1.09 -12.77 18.57
N ALA A 185 -1.63 -13.73 17.82
CA ALA A 185 -2.16 -13.51 16.48
C ALA A 185 -3.27 -12.44 16.48
N GLY A 186 -3.26 -11.56 15.48
CA GLY A 186 -4.18 -10.42 15.38
C GLY A 186 -3.73 -9.16 16.12
N SER A 187 -2.66 -9.23 16.93
CA SER A 187 -2.08 -8.07 17.60
C SER A 187 -1.31 -7.19 16.61
N SER A 188 -1.61 -5.88 16.60
CA SER A 188 -0.80 -4.86 15.94
C SER A 188 0.22 -4.22 16.86
N ALA A 189 0.07 -4.39 18.17
CA ALA A 189 0.99 -3.92 19.19
C ALA A 189 1.17 -4.98 20.27
N CYS A 190 2.38 -5.52 20.34
CA CYS A 190 2.77 -6.66 21.17
C CYS A 190 3.83 -6.24 22.17
N LEU A 191 3.50 -6.33 23.46
CA LEU A 191 4.42 -6.02 24.55
C LEU A 191 5.03 -7.32 25.08
N LEU A 192 6.35 -7.42 25.06
CA LEU A 192 7.09 -8.51 25.68
C LEU A 192 7.58 -8.05 27.05
N LYS A 193 7.07 -8.69 28.11
CA LYS A 193 7.61 -8.55 29.48
C LYS A 193 8.28 -9.84 29.87
N GLY A 194 9.62 -9.85 29.85
CA GLY A 194 10.39 -11.09 30.03
C GLY A 194 10.09 -12.10 28.91
N SER A 195 9.63 -13.30 29.27
CA SER A 195 9.27 -14.35 28.29
C SER A 195 7.80 -14.33 27.86
N VAL A 196 6.99 -13.40 28.37
CA VAL A 196 5.54 -13.38 28.14
C VAL A 196 5.17 -12.23 27.20
N ALA A 197 4.42 -12.57 26.15
CA ALA A 197 3.88 -11.61 25.19
C ALA A 197 2.44 -11.24 25.54
N TYR A 198 2.11 -9.95 25.44
CA TYR A 198 0.78 -9.41 25.66
C TYR A 198 0.31 -8.64 24.43
N ASP A 199 -0.91 -8.95 23.98
CA ASP A 199 -1.62 -8.11 23.00
C ASP A 199 -2.14 -6.85 23.70
N VAL A 200 -1.57 -5.70 23.35
CA VAL A 200 -1.92 -4.39 23.89
C VAL A 200 -2.65 -3.50 22.86
N GLY A 201 -2.89 -3.99 21.64
CA GLY A 201 -3.62 -3.24 20.62
C GLY A 201 -3.84 -4.02 19.34
N GLN A 202 -5.07 -3.96 18.82
CA GLN A 202 -5.47 -4.49 17.52
C GLN A 202 -5.93 -3.36 16.61
N PRO A 203 -5.83 -3.51 15.27
CA PRO A 203 -6.19 -2.45 14.36
C PRO A 203 -7.72 -2.29 14.37
N ALA A 204 -8.21 -1.05 14.51
CA ALA A 204 -9.64 -0.78 14.68
C ALA A 204 -10.19 0.05 13.52
N GLU A 205 -9.68 1.28 13.38
CA GLU A 205 -10.06 2.26 12.37
C GLU A 205 -8.90 2.54 11.43
N GLY A 206 -9.20 3.03 10.22
CA GLY A 206 -8.19 3.46 9.26
C GLY A 206 -7.38 4.67 9.72
N LEU A 207 -6.30 4.95 8.98
CA LEU A 207 -5.43 6.10 9.21
C LEU A 207 -6.22 7.42 9.22
N LYS A 208 -5.87 8.33 10.13
CA LYS A 208 -6.48 9.66 10.22
C LYS A 208 -5.44 10.76 10.07
N LEU A 209 -5.83 11.86 9.42
CA LEU A 209 -5.09 13.11 9.43
C LEU A 209 -5.62 13.99 10.57
N VAL A 210 -4.77 14.38 11.52
CA VAL A 210 -5.16 15.18 12.72
C VAL A 210 -4.50 16.57 12.72
N GLY A 211 -3.56 16.80 11.82
CA GLY A 211 -2.94 18.11 11.55
C GLY A 211 -2.27 18.10 10.18
N LYS A 212 -1.69 19.23 9.75
CA LYS A 212 -1.08 19.36 8.41
C LYS A 212 0.04 18.34 8.13
N ASP A 213 0.73 17.92 9.17
CA ASP A 213 1.91 17.06 9.14
C ASP A 213 1.76 15.78 9.97
N ARG A 214 0.59 15.55 10.59
CA ARG A 214 0.38 14.50 11.59
C ARG A 214 -0.69 13.49 11.17
N LEU A 215 -0.24 12.26 11.03
CA LEU A 215 -1.08 11.08 10.79
C LEU A 215 -1.19 10.28 12.08
N VAL A 216 -2.38 9.77 12.38
CA VAL A 216 -2.64 9.04 13.62
C VAL A 216 -3.28 7.69 13.33
N LEU A 217 -2.72 6.65 13.93
CA LEU A 217 -3.31 5.32 14.06
C LEU A 217 -3.69 5.08 15.52
N HIS A 218 -4.88 4.52 15.73
CA HIS A 218 -5.36 4.15 17.04
C HIS A 218 -5.73 2.67 17.09
N TYR A 219 -5.06 1.95 17.99
CA TYR A 219 -5.27 0.53 18.22
C TYR A 219 -5.90 0.31 19.59
N THR A 220 -6.89 -0.56 19.62
CA THR A 220 -7.62 -0.89 20.84
C THR A 220 -7.80 -2.39 20.93
N LYS A 221 -7.87 -2.91 22.15
CA LYS A 221 -8.26 -4.30 22.35
C LYS A 221 -9.80 -4.42 22.38
N PRO A 222 -10.42 -5.34 21.62
CA PRO A 222 -11.85 -5.59 21.72
C PRO A 222 -12.24 -6.01 23.15
N HIS A 223 -13.34 -5.47 23.66
CA HIS A 223 -13.78 -5.66 25.05
C HIS A 223 -14.18 -7.11 25.39
N ALA A 224 -14.36 -7.97 24.39
CA ALA A 224 -15.17 -9.17 24.51
C ALA A 224 -14.44 -10.46 24.93
N GLU A 225 -13.11 -10.58 24.85
CA GLU A 225 -12.51 -11.93 24.81
C GLU A 225 -11.31 -12.22 25.71
N THR A 226 -10.69 -11.25 26.40
CA THR A 226 -9.62 -11.57 27.37
C THR A 226 -9.53 -10.56 28.50
N LYS A 227 -9.34 -11.06 29.74
CA LYS A 227 -8.99 -10.21 30.88
C LYS A 227 -7.79 -9.35 30.53
N ASN A 228 -7.83 -8.06 30.90
CA ASN A 228 -6.69 -7.19 30.76
C ASN A 228 -5.48 -7.76 31.50
N PRO A 229 -4.25 -7.55 31.00
CA PRO A 229 -3.06 -7.91 31.75
C PRO A 229 -3.11 -7.31 33.16
N VAL A 230 -2.67 -8.06 34.17
CA VAL A 230 -2.79 -7.66 35.58
C VAL A 230 -2.14 -6.29 35.84
N PHE A 231 -1.03 -6.00 35.16
CA PHE A 231 -0.32 -4.73 35.28
C PHE A 231 -1.11 -3.51 34.74
N CYS A 232 -2.18 -3.74 33.96
CA CYS A 232 -3.05 -2.66 33.49
C CYS A 232 -4.12 -2.26 34.51
N GLY A 233 -4.32 -3.04 35.58
CA GLY A 233 -5.38 -2.81 36.55
C GLY A 233 -6.76 -2.73 35.87
N ILE A 234 -7.43 -1.59 36.02
CA ILE A 234 -8.75 -1.33 35.43
C ILE A 234 -8.70 -0.77 34.00
N HIS A 235 -7.51 -0.42 33.51
CA HIS A 235 -7.37 0.27 32.24
C HIS A 235 -7.33 -0.71 31.07
N GLN A 236 -8.01 -0.35 29.99
CA GLN A 236 -7.96 -1.11 28.75
C GLN A 236 -6.70 -0.73 27.96
N PRO A 237 -5.95 -1.72 27.44
CA PRO A 237 -4.83 -1.44 26.56
C PRO A 237 -5.26 -0.65 25.32
N ALA A 238 -4.51 0.40 24.99
CA ALA A 238 -4.53 0.98 23.65
C ALA A 238 -3.18 1.57 23.29
N VAL A 239 -2.97 1.69 21.99
CA VAL A 239 -1.78 2.28 21.41
C VAL A 239 -2.20 3.36 20.44
N THR A 240 -1.61 4.54 20.57
CA THR A 240 -1.77 5.66 19.63
C THR A 240 -0.42 5.93 19.00
N ILE A 241 -0.34 5.78 17.69
CA ILE A 241 0.88 6.03 16.91
C ILE A 241 0.67 7.32 16.13
N THR A 242 1.51 8.31 16.39
CA THR A 242 1.53 9.58 15.66
C THR A 242 2.72 9.57 14.70
N LEU A 243 2.43 9.50 13.40
CA LEU A 243 3.44 9.61 12.36
C LEU A 243 3.53 11.07 11.87
N ILE A 244 4.75 11.60 11.79
CA ILE A 244 4.96 13.02 11.51
C ILE A 244 5.85 13.18 10.28
N CYS A 245 5.39 13.97 9.31
CA CYS A 245 6.19 14.37 8.16
C CYS A 245 7.22 15.42 8.62
N PRO A 246 8.54 15.16 8.50
CA PRO A 246 9.55 16.12 8.92
C PRO A 246 9.55 17.36 8.02
N SER A 247 9.80 18.54 8.61
CA SER A 247 9.88 19.81 7.87
C SER A 247 11.11 19.93 6.97
N GLY A 248 12.08 19.04 7.12
CA GLY A 248 13.29 18.97 6.30
C GLY A 248 13.86 17.56 6.30
N ARG A 249 14.77 17.29 5.37
CA ARG A 249 15.44 16.00 5.21
C ARG A 249 16.11 15.56 6.49
N ARG A 250 15.94 14.28 6.81
CA ARG A 250 16.67 13.62 7.89
C ARG A 250 16.71 12.13 7.65
N GLN A 251 17.67 11.46 8.29
CA GLN A 251 17.69 10.02 8.33
C GLN A 251 16.44 9.50 9.07
N GLY A 252 15.91 8.36 8.63
CA GLY A 252 14.78 7.71 9.28
C GLY A 252 15.02 7.53 10.77
N ALA A 253 14.05 7.94 11.59
CA ALA A 253 14.07 7.66 13.02
C ALA A 253 13.31 6.37 13.29
N GLU A 254 13.72 5.66 14.34
CA GLU A 254 12.93 4.56 14.90
C GLU A 254 11.71 5.11 15.67
N PRO A 255 10.57 4.40 15.71
CA PRO A 255 9.43 4.81 16.51
C PRO A 255 9.82 4.90 17.98
N GLN A 256 9.44 5.99 18.64
CA GLN A 256 9.80 6.30 20.03
C GLN A 256 8.57 6.23 20.93
N LEU A 257 8.71 5.57 22.08
CA LEU A 257 7.68 5.57 23.12
C LEU A 257 7.74 6.89 23.90
N ILE A 258 6.64 7.64 23.88
CA ILE A 258 6.51 8.92 24.58
C ILE A 258 5.93 8.71 25.98
N THR A 259 4.92 7.85 26.11
CA THR A 259 4.32 7.48 27.40
C THR A 259 3.72 6.08 27.34
N SER A 260 3.71 5.39 28.48
CA SER A 260 3.13 4.05 28.70
C SER A 260 2.16 4.01 29.88
N THR A 261 1.72 5.17 30.38
CA THR A 261 0.88 5.26 31.59
C THR A 261 -0.46 4.53 31.44
N ASN A 262 -0.87 3.79 32.47
CA ASN A 262 -2.19 3.14 32.52
C ASN A 262 -2.48 2.23 31.31
N CYS A 263 -1.46 1.53 30.78
CA CYS A 263 -1.56 0.72 29.55
C CYS A 263 -2.07 1.49 28.33
N ARG A 264 -1.85 2.80 28.30
CA ARG A 264 -2.00 3.64 27.12
C ARG A 264 -0.60 3.99 26.63
N TYR A 265 -0.26 3.49 25.45
CA TYR A 265 1.04 3.67 24.84
C TYR A 265 0.92 4.74 23.76
N GLU A 266 1.67 5.83 23.90
CA GLU A 266 1.75 6.87 22.87
C GLU A 266 3.12 6.79 22.22
N ILE A 267 3.11 6.64 20.90
CA ILE A 267 4.30 6.44 20.09
C ILE A 267 4.39 7.59 19.11
N GLU A 268 5.56 8.21 19.00
CA GLU A 268 5.86 9.18 17.97
C GLU A 268 6.85 8.59 16.98
N TRP A 269 6.54 8.70 15.69
CA TRP A 269 7.40 8.23 14.62
C TRP A 269 7.50 9.29 13.54
N ILE A 270 8.59 10.04 13.56
CA ILE A 270 8.82 11.04 12.53
C ILE A 270 9.57 10.40 11.35
N THR A 271 8.92 10.40 10.19
CA THR A 271 9.28 9.63 8.99
C THR A 271 8.81 10.36 7.73
N GLU A 272 9.61 10.34 6.67
CA GLU A 272 9.26 10.93 5.38
C GLU A 272 8.05 10.23 4.73
N TYR A 273 7.75 8.97 5.09
CA TYR A 273 6.54 8.27 4.61
C TYR A 273 5.22 8.94 5.04
N ALA A 274 5.24 9.79 6.07
CA ALA A 274 4.06 10.58 6.47
C ALA A 274 3.83 11.82 5.58
N CYS A 275 4.77 12.16 4.70
CA CYS A 275 4.67 13.26 3.75
C CYS A 275 3.81 12.88 2.53
N PRO A 276 3.42 13.87 1.70
CA PRO A 276 2.79 13.61 0.41
C PRO A 276 3.59 12.62 -0.45
N LYS A 277 2.92 11.62 -1.01
CA LYS A 277 3.51 10.53 -1.80
C LYS A 277 4.26 11.04 -3.03
N ASP A 278 3.70 12.03 -3.71
CA ASP A 278 4.29 12.66 -4.90
C ASP A 278 5.59 13.43 -4.58
N TYR A 279 5.89 13.68 -3.31
CA TYR A 279 7.17 14.28 -2.92
C TYR A 279 8.31 13.26 -2.86
N LEU A 280 7.98 11.98 -2.69
CA LEU A 280 8.93 10.91 -2.44
C LEU A 280 9.14 10.03 -3.67
N GLU A 281 8.21 10.04 -4.62
CA GLU A 281 8.13 9.07 -5.72
C GLU A 281 8.14 9.73 -7.10
N SER A 282 8.72 9.03 -8.08
CA SER A 282 8.70 9.36 -9.50
C SER A 282 8.50 8.09 -10.33
N HIS A 283 7.82 8.22 -11.46
CA HIS A 283 7.65 7.14 -12.43
C HIS A 283 8.77 7.11 -13.49
N SER A 284 9.80 7.93 -13.31
CA SER A 284 10.98 7.96 -14.15
C SER A 284 12.23 7.58 -13.35
N CYS A 285 13.38 7.56 -14.02
CA CYS A 285 14.67 7.37 -13.37
C CYS A 285 15.27 8.62 -12.74
N ILE A 286 14.50 9.71 -12.77
CA ILE A 286 14.88 10.98 -12.19
C ILE A 286 13.83 11.34 -11.15
N LEU A 287 14.28 11.66 -9.95
CA LEU A 287 13.44 12.18 -8.88
C LEU A 287 14.00 13.54 -8.48
N ASN A 288 13.25 14.58 -8.80
CA ASN A 288 13.59 15.95 -8.44
C ASN A 288 12.47 16.55 -7.58
N ASN A 289 12.83 17.07 -6.42
CA ASN A 289 11.94 17.79 -5.52
C ASN A 289 12.75 18.86 -4.77
N THR A 290 12.62 20.11 -5.20
CA THR A 290 13.37 21.23 -4.62
C THR A 290 13.00 21.51 -3.16
N GLN A 291 11.75 21.33 -2.76
CA GLN A 291 11.27 21.55 -1.38
C GLN A 291 11.96 20.62 -0.38
N HIS A 292 12.23 19.38 -0.81
CA HIS A 292 12.93 18.38 0.00
C HIS A 292 14.39 18.18 -0.46
N ASN A 293 14.93 19.12 -1.26
CA ASN A 293 16.30 19.09 -1.80
C ASN A 293 16.68 17.79 -2.55
N ILE A 294 15.69 17.10 -3.16
CA ILE A 294 15.89 15.83 -3.89
C ILE A 294 16.28 16.16 -5.31
N ASP A 295 17.44 15.63 -5.73
CA ASP A 295 17.89 15.63 -7.11
C ASP A 295 18.66 14.34 -7.34
N ILE A 296 17.94 13.32 -7.78
CA ILE A 296 18.46 11.97 -7.99
C ILE A 296 18.27 11.65 -9.45
N ASP A 297 19.37 11.30 -10.11
CA ASP A 297 19.37 10.83 -11.49
C ASP A 297 20.06 9.46 -11.57
N LEU A 298 19.27 8.42 -11.88
CA LEU A 298 19.75 7.06 -12.09
C LEU A 298 20.08 6.75 -13.56
N THR A 299 19.87 7.69 -14.48
CA THR A 299 20.19 7.53 -15.91
C THR A 299 21.64 7.14 -16.16
N PRO A 300 22.65 7.59 -15.38
CA PRO A 300 24.04 7.13 -15.53
C PRO A 300 24.24 5.63 -15.32
N LEU A 301 23.31 4.93 -14.66
CA LEU A 301 23.36 3.47 -14.47
C LEU A 301 22.76 2.69 -15.65
N LYS A 302 22.20 3.40 -16.65
CA LYS A 302 21.64 2.77 -17.84
C LYS A 302 22.74 2.19 -18.70
N LEU A 303 22.71 0.87 -18.86
CA LEU A 303 23.63 0.16 -19.74
C LEU A 303 23.22 0.37 -21.20
N THR A 304 24.21 0.72 -22.02
CA THR A 304 24.08 0.89 -23.48
C THR A 304 24.13 -0.46 -24.20
N ASP A 305 23.63 -0.49 -25.44
CA ASP A 305 23.72 -1.68 -26.28
C ASP A 305 25.18 -2.14 -26.44
N GLY A 306 25.43 -3.42 -26.10
CA GLY A 306 26.77 -4.03 -26.12
C GLY A 306 27.46 -4.11 -24.75
N SER A 307 26.98 -3.41 -23.73
CA SER A 307 27.47 -3.57 -22.36
C SER A 307 26.94 -4.86 -21.72
N PRO A 308 27.75 -5.57 -20.90
CA PRO A 308 27.26 -6.73 -20.16
C PRO A 308 26.19 -6.29 -19.15
N PRO A 309 25.09 -7.05 -18.99
CA PRO A 309 24.04 -6.74 -18.02
C PRO A 309 24.57 -6.81 -16.58
N TYR A 310 23.91 -6.14 -15.65
CA TYR A 310 24.10 -6.44 -14.23
C TYR A 310 23.59 -7.84 -13.94
N VAL A 311 24.36 -8.64 -13.20
CA VAL A 311 23.99 -10.02 -12.86
C VAL A 311 24.15 -10.24 -11.36
N THR A 312 23.11 -10.82 -10.74
CA THR A 312 23.20 -11.34 -9.37
C THR A 312 22.70 -12.79 -9.32
N ARG A 313 23.17 -13.55 -8.34
CA ARG A 313 22.86 -14.97 -8.15
C ARG A 313 22.10 -15.15 -6.85
N SER A 314 21.05 -15.96 -6.89
CA SER A 314 20.32 -16.42 -5.71
C SER A 314 20.29 -17.94 -5.72
N SER A 315 20.52 -18.57 -4.57
CA SER A 315 20.37 -20.01 -4.41
C SER A 315 19.75 -20.32 -3.05
N ASP A 316 18.84 -21.29 -3.02
CA ASP A 316 18.27 -21.84 -1.79
C ASP A 316 18.89 -23.19 -1.39
N GLY A 317 20.00 -23.56 -2.04
CA GLY A 317 20.70 -24.84 -1.86
C GLY A 317 20.19 -25.97 -2.77
N THR A 318 18.94 -25.88 -3.27
CA THR A 318 18.37 -26.86 -4.20
C THR A 318 18.26 -26.33 -5.63
N ASP A 319 17.79 -25.09 -5.76
CA ASP A 319 17.70 -24.38 -7.01
C ASP A 319 18.64 -23.18 -6.98
N GLU A 320 19.11 -22.80 -8.17
CA GLU A 320 19.96 -21.65 -8.38
C GLU A 320 19.40 -20.83 -9.53
N TYR A 321 19.38 -19.52 -9.35
CA TYR A 321 18.87 -18.56 -10.31
C TYR A 321 19.84 -17.40 -10.50
N TYR A 322 19.95 -16.96 -11.75
CA TYR A 322 20.59 -15.71 -12.15
C TYR A 322 19.53 -14.66 -12.44
N TYR A 323 19.78 -13.43 -11.99
CA TYR A 323 18.96 -12.27 -12.31
C TYR A 323 19.77 -11.31 -13.15
N TYR A 324 19.29 -11.06 -14.36
CA TYR A 324 19.85 -10.06 -15.26
C TYR A 324 19.06 -8.77 -15.13
N LEU A 325 19.75 -7.64 -14.96
CA LEU A 325 19.13 -6.34 -14.77
C LEU A 325 19.79 -5.28 -15.66
N ASN A 326 18.99 -4.32 -16.10
CA ASN A 326 19.47 -3.06 -16.65
C ASN A 326 18.70 -1.92 -15.99
N VAL A 327 19.38 -1.14 -15.16
CA VAL A 327 18.76 -0.01 -14.45
C VAL A 327 18.38 1.05 -15.49
N CYS A 328 17.13 1.52 -15.50
CA CYS A 328 16.64 2.53 -16.44
C CYS A 328 16.72 2.12 -17.92
N GLY A 329 16.89 0.82 -18.18
CA GLY A 329 17.24 0.27 -19.49
C GLY A 329 16.63 -1.10 -19.72
N GLU A 330 16.70 -1.55 -20.98
CA GLU A 330 16.16 -2.84 -21.38
C GLU A 330 17.19 -3.91 -21.08
N VAL A 331 16.76 -5.02 -20.50
CA VAL A 331 17.61 -6.20 -20.38
C VAL A 331 17.25 -7.17 -21.50
N LYS A 332 18.20 -7.38 -22.42
CA LYS A 332 18.07 -8.36 -23.52
C LYS A 332 18.63 -9.74 -23.17
N ALA A 333 19.22 -9.88 -21.97
CA ALA A 333 19.82 -11.11 -21.50
C ALA A 333 18.80 -12.05 -20.83
N GLY A 334 19.11 -13.36 -20.85
CA GLY A 334 18.33 -14.37 -20.15
C GLY A 334 17.09 -14.89 -20.87
N ASN A 335 16.89 -14.52 -22.14
CA ASN A 335 15.76 -14.94 -22.99
C ASN A 335 14.37 -14.61 -22.40
N CYS A 336 14.28 -13.59 -21.54
CA CYS A 336 13.01 -13.06 -21.06
C CYS A 336 12.42 -12.09 -22.07
N ASN A 337 11.84 -12.62 -23.14
CA ASN A 337 11.27 -11.80 -24.21
C ASN A 337 9.79 -12.14 -24.36
N ASP A 338 8.94 -11.11 -24.36
CA ASP A 338 7.54 -11.24 -24.75
C ASP A 338 7.04 -9.97 -25.44
N GLN A 339 5.82 -10.01 -25.98
CA GLN A 339 5.22 -8.87 -26.68
C GLN A 339 4.61 -7.82 -25.71
N ARG A 340 4.79 -7.97 -24.39
CA ARG A 340 4.12 -7.14 -23.38
C ARG A 340 4.91 -5.90 -22.96
N GLY A 341 6.07 -5.67 -23.58
CA GLY A 341 6.83 -4.44 -23.41
C GLY A 341 8.22 -4.67 -22.85
N PHE A 342 8.78 -3.59 -22.34
CA PHE A 342 10.20 -3.44 -22.05
C PHE A 342 10.57 -4.11 -20.73
N VAL A 343 11.39 -5.16 -20.81
CA VAL A 343 11.85 -5.91 -19.64
C VAL A 343 13.08 -5.24 -19.04
N SER A 344 13.07 -4.99 -17.73
CA SER A 344 14.22 -4.42 -17.00
C SER A 344 14.88 -5.40 -16.05
N SER A 345 14.17 -6.48 -15.70
CA SER A 345 14.72 -7.58 -14.89
C SER A 345 14.23 -8.94 -15.37
N CYS A 346 15.16 -9.88 -15.52
CA CYS A 346 14.92 -11.24 -15.98
C CYS A 346 15.53 -12.25 -15.01
N GLN A 347 14.73 -13.22 -14.56
CA GLN A 347 15.19 -14.35 -13.76
C GLN A 347 15.38 -15.58 -14.64
N VAL A 348 16.50 -16.27 -14.49
CA VAL A 348 16.83 -17.48 -15.25
C VAL A 348 17.33 -18.55 -14.30
N LYS A 349 16.79 -19.77 -14.39
CA LYS A 349 17.29 -20.92 -13.64
C LYS A 349 18.69 -21.30 -14.14
N HIS A 350 19.58 -21.75 -13.26
CA HIS A 350 20.98 -22.06 -13.59
C HIS A 350 21.13 -23.07 -14.74
N ASP A 351 20.23 -24.04 -14.83
CA ASP A 351 20.20 -25.04 -15.91
C ASP A 351 19.65 -24.50 -17.26
N GLY A 352 19.22 -23.23 -17.29
CA GLY A 352 18.65 -22.56 -18.46
C GLY A 352 17.26 -23.04 -18.85
N THR A 353 16.64 -23.95 -18.08
CA THR A 353 15.35 -24.57 -18.43
C THR A 353 14.15 -23.64 -18.26
N LEU A 354 14.31 -22.59 -17.45
CA LEU A 354 13.24 -21.66 -17.11
C LEU A 354 13.76 -20.22 -17.06
N SER A 355 13.06 -19.34 -17.77
CA SER A 355 13.23 -17.89 -17.70
C SER A 355 11.89 -17.22 -17.40
N LYS A 356 11.90 -16.20 -16.53
CA LYS A 356 10.71 -15.45 -16.10
C LYS A 356 11.05 -13.96 -16.07
N VAL A 357 10.18 -13.13 -16.65
CA VAL A 357 10.27 -11.67 -16.48
C VAL A 357 10.06 -11.37 -14.99
N ALA A 358 11.02 -10.71 -14.34
CA ALA A 358 10.93 -10.34 -12.93
C ALA A 358 10.43 -8.90 -12.74
N GLY A 359 10.57 -8.05 -13.76
CA GLY A 359 10.02 -6.70 -13.76
C GLY A 359 10.21 -5.95 -15.08
N ARG A 360 9.31 -5.00 -15.33
CA ARG A 360 9.28 -4.15 -16.53
C ARG A 360 9.51 -2.70 -16.19
N PHE A 361 10.00 -1.95 -17.17
CA PHE A 361 10.22 -0.51 -17.06
C PHE A 361 8.92 0.28 -17.03
N GLN A 362 7.89 -0.18 -17.74
CA GLN A 362 6.56 0.42 -17.67
C GLN A 362 6.07 0.43 -16.22
N ASN A 363 5.54 1.57 -15.77
CA ASN A 363 5.03 1.77 -14.40
C ASN A 363 6.08 1.56 -13.29
N GLN A 364 7.39 1.68 -13.60
CA GLN A 364 8.42 1.68 -12.58
C GLN A 364 8.18 2.80 -11.55
N THR A 365 8.71 2.62 -10.35
CA THR A 365 8.64 3.63 -9.28
C THR A 365 10.02 3.81 -8.66
N LEU A 366 10.56 5.02 -8.76
CA LEU A 366 11.73 5.48 -8.03
C LEU A 366 11.27 6.22 -6.78
N ARG A 367 11.66 5.76 -5.60
CA ARG A 367 11.32 6.37 -4.32
C ARG A 367 12.55 6.72 -3.51
N TYR A 368 12.56 7.90 -2.91
CA TYR A 368 13.51 8.26 -1.87
C TYR A 368 12.78 8.66 -0.60
N SER A 369 13.10 8.00 0.51
CA SER A 369 12.45 8.22 1.79
C SER A 369 13.34 7.78 2.94
N ASP A 370 13.46 8.59 3.98
CA ASP A 370 14.19 8.29 5.23
C ASP A 370 15.69 7.97 5.01
N GLY A 371 16.25 8.44 3.89
CA GLY A 371 17.63 8.16 3.48
C GLY A 371 17.80 6.98 2.52
N ASP A 372 16.74 6.20 2.30
CA ASP A 372 16.77 5.01 1.45
C ASP A 372 16.27 5.32 0.04
N LEU A 373 17.05 4.93 -0.96
CA LEU A 373 16.68 4.99 -2.38
C LEU A 373 16.22 3.61 -2.86
N THR A 374 14.99 3.52 -3.36
CA THR A 374 14.39 2.29 -3.85
C THR A 374 13.90 2.46 -5.28
N LEU A 375 14.34 1.61 -6.21
CA LEU A 375 13.77 1.49 -7.55
C LEU A 375 13.00 0.18 -7.67
N THR A 376 11.72 0.27 -8.01
CA THR A 376 10.83 -0.89 -8.14
C THR A 376 10.36 -1.05 -9.58
N TYR A 377 10.61 -2.23 -10.14
CA TYR A 377 10.01 -2.67 -11.40
C TYR A 377 8.87 -3.65 -11.11
N THR A 378 7.70 -3.41 -11.69
CA THR A 378 6.52 -4.26 -11.51
C THR A 378 6.22 -5.10 -12.75
N ASP A 379 5.09 -5.80 -12.77
CA ASP A 379 4.57 -6.52 -13.94
C ASP A 379 5.46 -7.67 -14.47
N GLY A 380 6.12 -8.35 -13.52
CA GLY A 380 6.75 -9.65 -13.75
C GLY A 380 5.75 -10.77 -14.05
N ASN A 381 6.27 -11.91 -14.50
CA ASN A 381 5.48 -13.12 -14.74
C ASN A 381 5.38 -13.96 -13.46
N SER A 382 4.18 -14.48 -13.18
CA SER A 382 3.92 -15.49 -12.15
C SER A 382 4.32 -16.88 -12.61
#